data_AF-A0A8S1EA93-F1
#
_entry.id   AF-A0A8S1EA93-F1
#
_cell.length_a   1.000
_cell.length_b   1.000
_cell.length_c   1.000
_cell.angle_alpha   90.00
_cell.angle_beta   90.00
_cell.angle_gamma   90.00
#
_symmetry.space_group_name_H-M   'P 1'
#
loop_
_entity.id
_entity.type
_entity.pdbx_description
1 polymer ?
#
loop_
_entity_poly.entity_id
_entity_poly.type
_entity_poly.pdbx_seq_one_letter_code
_entity_poly.pdbx_strand_id
1 'polypeptide(L)' 'MILSFILVEEGDDEQLCLLSIDRGACGGRQTRYAYNRQTSQCVPFEYTGCGGNLNNFVSLADCMATCGNVGFR' A
#
# COMPACT_ATOMS: atom_id res chain seq x y z
N MET A 1 17.84 20.05 19.32
CA MET A 1 18.83 19.61 18.31
C MET A 1 19.26 18.22 18.75
N ILE A 2 18.88 17.11 18.13
CA ILE A 2 18.47 16.90 16.75
C ILE A 2 17.60 15.63 16.67
N LEU A 3 16.38 15.79 16.13
CA LEU A 3 15.65 14.91 15.22
C LEU A 3 15.78 13.39 15.40
N SER A 4 14.76 12.73 15.97
CA SER A 4 14.41 11.32 15.65
C SER A 4 13.04 10.88 16.18
N PHE A 5 12.44 11.57 17.15
CA PHE A 5 11.14 11.16 17.75
C PHE A 5 9.90 11.92 17.22
N ILE A 6 10.07 12.86 16.27
CA ILE A 6 8.96 13.65 15.68
C ILE A 6 8.78 13.38 14.17
N LEU A 7 9.41 12.36 13.58
CA LEU A 7 9.13 11.95 12.18
C LEU A 7 8.99 10.43 12.07
N VAL A 8 8.02 9.83 12.75
CA VAL A 8 7.25 8.84 11.98
C VAL A 8 6.26 9.71 11.24
N GLU A 9 6.59 9.99 9.98
CA GLU A 9 5.90 10.95 9.15
C GLU A 9 4.41 10.60 9.12
N GLU A 10 3.56 11.44 9.70
CA GLU A 10 2.09 11.43 9.52
C GLU A 10 1.76 11.79 8.05
N GLY A 11 2.23 10.92 7.14
CA GLY A 11 2.38 11.14 5.70
C GLY A 11 3.01 9.95 4.97
N ASP A 12 3.59 8.97 5.68
CA ASP A 12 4.09 7.70 5.10
C ASP A 12 2.95 6.78 4.64
N ASP A 13 1.89 6.65 5.44
CA ASP A 13 0.68 5.91 5.08
C ASP A 13 0.02 6.48 3.83
N GLU A 14 0.06 7.79 3.67
CA GLU A 14 -0.52 8.42 2.50
C GLU A 14 0.34 8.11 1.27
N GLN A 15 1.67 8.29 1.39
CA GLN A 15 2.62 8.03 0.32
C GLN A 15 2.61 6.57 -0.16
N LEU A 16 2.51 5.58 0.73
CA LEU A 16 2.44 4.17 0.31
C LEU A 16 1.16 3.89 -0.50
N CYS A 17 0.03 4.47 -0.10
CA CYS A 17 -1.22 4.36 -0.85
C CYS A 17 -1.16 5.10 -2.20
N LEU A 18 -0.17 5.98 -2.40
CA LEU A 18 0.08 6.62 -3.69
C LEU A 18 0.92 5.76 -4.66
N LEU A 19 1.59 4.72 -4.17
CA LEU A 19 2.44 3.85 -4.98
C LEU A 19 1.62 3.03 -5.97
N SER A 20 2.21 2.75 -7.14
CA SER A 20 1.59 1.90 -8.17
C SER A 20 1.44 0.45 -7.68
N ILE A 21 0.45 -0.27 -8.21
CA ILE A 21 0.33 -1.71 -7.99
C ILE A 21 1.52 -2.41 -8.65
N ASP A 22 2.38 -3.05 -7.86
CA ASP A 22 3.58 -3.72 -8.32
C ASP A 22 3.52 -5.22 -8.04
N ARG A 23 3.50 -6.01 -9.13
CA ARG A 23 3.45 -7.47 -9.12
C ARG A 23 4.72 -8.09 -8.53
N GLY A 24 5.84 -7.35 -8.52
CA GLY A 24 7.16 -7.88 -8.26
C GLY A 24 7.73 -8.70 -9.43
N ALA A 25 8.94 -9.22 -9.25
CA ALA A 25 9.72 -9.85 -10.32
C ALA A 25 9.97 -11.37 -10.13
N CYS A 26 9.33 -11.99 -9.13
CA CYS A 26 9.43 -13.43 -8.89
C CYS A 26 8.47 -14.24 -9.80
N GLY A 27 8.36 -15.55 -9.55
CA GLY A 27 7.48 -16.45 -10.31
C GLY A 27 6.27 -17.01 -9.54
N GLY A 28 6.05 -16.61 -8.28
CA GLY A 28 4.91 -17.05 -7.49
C GLY A 28 3.59 -16.45 -7.95
N ARG A 29 2.48 -16.93 -7.39
CA ARG A 29 1.14 -16.36 -7.60
C ARG A 29 0.41 -16.31 -6.26
N GLN A 30 0.28 -15.12 -5.70
CA GLN A 30 -0.42 -14.88 -4.45
C GLN A 30 -1.46 -13.79 -4.66
N THR A 31 -2.69 -13.98 -4.18
CA THR A 31 -3.67 -12.89 -4.15
C THR A 31 -3.31 -11.93 -3.02
N ARG A 32 -3.11 -10.66 -3.37
CA ARG A 32 -2.89 -9.54 -2.46
C ARG A 32 -3.86 -8.41 -2.80
N TYR A 33 -3.93 -7.40 -1.96
CA TYR A 33 -4.77 -6.22 -2.15
C TYR A 33 -3.90 -4.97 -2.24
N ALA A 34 -4.27 -4.03 -3.11
CA ALA A 34 -3.60 -2.75 -3.25
C ALA A 34 -4.63 -1.65 -3.44
N TYR A 35 -4.35 -0.45 -2.94
CA TYR A 35 -5.20 0.70 -3.14
C TYR A 35 -5.07 1.24 -4.56
N ASN A 36 -6.18 1.28 -5.28
CA ASN A 36 -6.30 1.92 -6.58
C ASN A 36 -6.86 3.33 -6.38
N ARG A 37 -5.99 4.32 -6.56
CA ARG A 37 -6.34 5.74 -6.40
C ARG A 37 -7.34 6.25 -7.43
N GLN A 38 -7.38 5.66 -8.62
CA GLN A 38 -8.30 6.10 -9.68
C GLN A 38 -9.74 5.77 -9.32
N THR A 39 -9.95 4.66 -8.61
CA THR A 39 -11.26 4.20 -8.15
C THR A 39 -11.50 4.48 -6.67
N SER A 40 -10.49 4.99 -5.97
CA SER A 40 -10.45 5.16 -4.50
C SER A 40 -10.86 3.89 -3.74
N GLN A 41 -10.39 2.73 -4.22
CA GLN A 41 -10.78 1.42 -3.68
C GLN A 41 -9.58 0.48 -3.60
N CYS A 42 -9.57 -0.38 -2.58
CA CYS A 42 -8.66 -1.51 -2.52
C CYS A 42 -9.12 -2.63 -3.46
N VAL A 43 -8.23 -3.04 -4.37
CA VAL A 43 -8.50 -4.04 -5.40
C VAL A 43 -7.55 -5.24 -5.26
N PRO A 44 -8.01 -6.47 -5.55
CA PRO A 44 -7.12 -7.62 -5.56
C PRO A 44 -6.18 -7.58 -6.77
N PHE A 45 -4.94 -8.03 -6.58
CA PHE A 45 -3.95 -8.23 -7.64
C PHE A 45 -3.11 -9.48 -7.37
N GLU A 46 -2.42 -9.96 -8.40
CA GLU A 46 -1.50 -11.10 -8.27
C GLU A 46 -0.11 -10.60 -7.89
N TYR A 47 0.42 -11.05 -6.76
CA TYR A 47 1.79 -10.77 -6.32
C TYR A 47 2.69 -12.00 -6.55
N THR A 48 3.89 -11.75 -7.04
CA THR A 48 4.84 -12.82 -7.40
C THR A 48 5.63 -13.40 -6.23
N GLY A 49 5.53 -12.79 -5.04
CA GLY A 49 6.17 -13.29 -3.81
C GLY A 49 7.50 -12.63 -3.44
N CYS A 50 8.06 -11.76 -4.28
CA CYS A 50 9.21 -10.92 -3.92
C CYS A 50 9.23 -9.59 -4.67
N GLY A 51 10.01 -8.63 -4.17
CA GLY A 51 10.00 -7.26 -4.68
C GLY A 51 8.64 -6.61 -4.45
N GLY A 52 8.22 -5.75 -5.39
CA GLY A 52 7.01 -4.96 -5.21
C GLY A 52 7.28 -3.71 -4.36
N ASN A 53 6.21 -3.17 -3.80
CA ASN A 53 6.27 -2.03 -2.89
C ASN A 53 5.23 -2.18 -1.75
N LEU A 54 5.11 -1.14 -0.92
CA LEU A 54 4.29 -1.15 0.29
C LEU A 54 2.77 -1.09 0.03
N ASN A 55 2.32 -0.77 -1.20
CA ASN A 55 0.92 -0.88 -1.60
C ASN A 55 0.56 -2.35 -1.89
N ASN A 56 0.72 -3.21 -0.87
CA ASN A 56 0.56 -4.66 -0.95
C ASN A 56 0.13 -5.21 0.41
N PHE A 57 -1.15 -5.55 0.51
CA PHE A 57 -1.80 -6.01 1.73
C PHE A 57 -2.26 -7.45 1.60
N VAL A 58 -2.25 -8.18 2.72
CA VAL A 58 -2.70 -9.58 2.76
C VAL A 58 -4.22 -9.67 2.66
N SER A 59 -4.94 -8.70 3.23
CA SER A 59 -6.40 -8.67 3.22
C SER A 59 -6.95 -7.33 2.71
N LEU A 60 -8.21 -7.38 2.24
CA LEU A 60 -8.95 -6.18 1.85
C LEU A 60 -9.15 -5.24 3.06
N ALA A 61 -9.37 -5.81 4.25
CA ALA A 61 -9.60 -5.04 5.47
C ALA A 61 -8.38 -4.22 5.86
N ASP A 62 -7.18 -4.79 5.80
CA ASP A 62 -5.93 -4.08 6.11
C ASP A 62 -5.70 -2.93 5.12
N CYS A 63 -5.90 -3.20 3.82
CA CYS A 63 -5.77 -2.18 2.78
C CYS A 63 -6.74 -1.01 3.02
N MET A 64 -8.00 -1.29 3.34
CA MET A 64 -9.01 -0.24 3.58
C MET A 64 -8.75 0.50 4.90
N ALA A 65 -8.25 -0.18 5.93
CA ALA A 65 -7.89 0.46 7.20
C ALA A 65 -6.72 1.45 7.01
N THR A 66 -5.72 1.10 6.19
CA THR A 66 -4.57 1.96 5.89
C THR A 66 -4.92 3.06 4.87
N CYS A 67 -5.51 2.70 3.73
CA CYS A 67 -5.66 3.60 2.58
C CYS A 67 -7.07 4.18 2.37
N GLY A 68 -8.08 3.72 3.12
CA GLY A 68 -9.47 4.09 2.88
C GLY A 68 -9.81 5.57 3.06
N ASN A 69 -8.94 6.33 3.73
CA ASN A 69 -9.15 7.75 4.06
C ASN A 69 -8.28 8.74 3.26
N VAL A 70 -7.44 8.25 2.34
CA VAL A 70 -6.42 9.04 1.59
C VAL A 70 -7.02 10.15 0.69
N GLY A 71 -8.34 10.20 0.52
CA GLY A 71 -9.04 11.25 -0.22
C GLY A 71 -9.86 12.25 0.61
N PHE A 72 -9.85 12.12 1.94
CA PHE A 72 -10.73 12.90 2.83
C PHE A 72 -9.99 13.65 3.94
N ARG A 73 -8.66 13.57 3.99
CA ARG A 73 -7.84 14.33 4.93
C ARG A 73 -7.35 15.64 4.32
#